data_AF-Q0RMF6-F1
#
_entry.id   AF-Q0RMF6-F1
#
_cell.length_a   1.000
_cell.length_b   1.000
_cell.length_c   1.000
_cell.angle_alpha   90.00
_cell.angle_beta   90.00
_cell.angle_gamma   90.00
#
_symmetry.space_group_name_H-M   'P 1'
#
loop_
_entity.id
_entity.type
_entity.pdbx_description
1 polymer ?
#
loop_
_entity_poly.entity_id
_entity_poly.type
_entity_poly.pdbx_seq_one_letter_code
_entity_poly.pdbx_strand_id
1 'polypeptide(L)'
;MPEDAPPDGGAPHYFARWHDQGVTERVHDALRDQLRVQEGRDTDPTAGIIDSQSVKGADTVPAASCGFDMGKRVDGHKRFLVVETLGLLLAVLVVPASTHDTAGGRQVLLDSYFAGRRLQLVFGDGMFAGTIVDWAAHPLGLRVQVVRRPAGQKGFKLWPRRWVVERTLAWITAHRRHARDYERRPDHAEALIRWAMIGVMARRIDRRAPARWSGPRPLQRII
;
A
#
# COMPACT_ATOMS: atom_id res chain seq x y z
N MET A 1 -17.06 25.01 10.51
CA MET A 1 -17.28 23.83 9.66
C MET A 1 -18.19 24.25 8.50
N PRO A 2 -18.06 23.68 7.29
CA PRO A 2 -19.05 23.90 6.22
C PRO A 2 -20.45 23.52 6.70
N GLU A 3 -21.49 24.16 6.17
CA GLU A 3 -22.89 23.93 6.60
C GLU A 3 -23.39 22.50 6.33
N ASP A 4 -22.82 21.82 5.33
CA ASP A 4 -23.15 20.42 4.98
C ASP A 4 -22.35 19.37 5.77
N ALA A 5 -21.55 19.80 6.75
CA ALA A 5 -20.78 18.86 7.55
C ALA A 5 -21.72 18.03 8.45
N PRO A 6 -21.48 16.71 8.61
CA PRO A 6 -22.18 15.95 9.62
C PRO A 6 -21.97 16.60 11.00
N PRO A 7 -22.92 16.46 11.94
CA PRO A 7 -22.79 17.00 13.29
C PRO A 7 -21.44 16.61 13.90
N ASP A 8 -20.91 17.47 14.79
CA ASP A 8 -19.61 17.23 15.43
C ASP A 8 -19.53 15.81 16.01
N GLY A 9 -18.49 15.07 15.62
CA GLY A 9 -18.29 13.67 15.99
C GLY A 9 -18.89 12.62 15.03
N GLY A 10 -19.76 13.00 14.10
CA GLY A 10 -20.39 12.09 13.14
C GLY A 10 -19.38 11.43 12.19
N ALA A 11 -18.47 12.21 11.58
CA ALA A 11 -17.52 11.67 10.61
C ALA A 11 -16.53 10.64 11.24
N PRO A 12 -15.89 10.91 12.40
CA PRO A 12 -15.08 9.89 13.08
C PRO A 12 -15.88 8.66 13.50
N HIS A 13 -17.13 8.85 13.95
CA HIS A 13 -18.02 7.76 14.33
C HIS A 13 -18.32 6.81 13.16
N TYR A 14 -18.76 7.35 12.02
CA TYR A 14 -19.04 6.54 10.84
C TYR A 14 -17.79 5.87 10.29
N PHE A 15 -16.65 6.57 10.30
CA PHE A 15 -15.38 5.98 9.88
C PHE A 15 -15.02 4.74 10.71
N ALA A 16 -15.03 4.86 12.04
CA ALA A 16 -14.73 3.75 12.93
C ALA A 16 -15.72 2.59 12.74
N ARG A 17 -17.02 2.89 12.67
CA ARG A 17 -18.05 1.88 12.40
C ARG A 17 -17.84 1.17 11.07
N TRP A 18 -17.50 1.89 10.00
CA TRP A 18 -17.29 1.29 8.68
C TRP A 18 -16.04 0.42 8.64
N HIS A 19 -14.98 0.85 9.32
CA HIS A 19 -13.78 0.07 9.53
C HIS A 19 -14.10 -1.23 10.27
N ASP A 20 -14.75 -1.15 11.44
CA ASP A 20 -15.06 -2.30 12.27
C ASP A 20 -16.01 -3.30 11.58
N GLN A 21 -16.85 -2.82 10.66
CA GLN A 21 -17.76 -3.64 9.85
C GLN A 21 -17.14 -4.14 8.54
N GLY A 22 -15.87 -3.83 8.25
CA GLY A 22 -15.17 -4.22 7.03
C GLY A 22 -15.74 -3.61 5.74
N VAL A 23 -16.45 -2.47 5.84
CA VAL A 23 -17.11 -1.82 4.68
C VAL A 23 -16.07 -1.33 3.69
N THR A 24 -14.99 -0.73 4.19
CA THR A 24 -13.92 -0.17 3.35
C THR A 24 -13.25 -1.27 2.51
N GLU A 25 -12.99 -2.42 3.10
CA GLU A 25 -12.39 -3.61 2.48
C GLU A 25 -13.30 -4.15 1.38
N ARG A 26 -14.62 -4.26 1.63
CA ARG A 26 -15.59 -4.72 0.63
C ARG A 26 -15.68 -3.77 -0.57
N VAL A 27 -15.74 -2.46 -0.33
CA VAL A 27 -15.76 -1.45 -1.41
C VAL A 27 -14.46 -1.50 -2.21
N HIS A 28 -13.33 -1.58 -1.51
CA HIS A 28 -12.01 -1.70 -2.12
C HIS A 28 -11.92 -2.92 -3.04
N ASP A 29 -12.32 -4.09 -2.55
CA ASP A 29 -12.24 -5.34 -3.30
C ASP A 29 -13.17 -5.35 -4.51
N ALA A 30 -14.40 -4.85 -4.37
CA ALA A 30 -15.33 -4.75 -5.48
C ALA A 30 -14.78 -3.86 -6.63
N LEU A 31 -14.18 -2.71 -6.30
CA LEU A 31 -13.56 -1.84 -7.30
C LEU A 31 -12.31 -2.45 -7.92
N ARG A 32 -11.51 -3.17 -7.13
CA ARG A 32 -10.35 -3.90 -7.64
C ARG A 32 -10.79 -4.94 -8.66
N ASP A 33 -11.78 -5.75 -8.32
CA ASP A 33 -12.27 -6.84 -9.17
C ASP A 33 -12.86 -6.28 -10.47
N GLN A 34 -13.67 -5.22 -10.38
CA GLN A 34 -14.19 -4.50 -11.55
C GLN A 34 -13.06 -4.00 -12.46
N LEU A 35 -12.05 -3.33 -11.89
CA LEU A 35 -10.93 -2.80 -12.67
C LEU A 35 -10.08 -3.91 -13.29
N ARG A 36 -9.90 -5.05 -12.60
CA ARG A 36 -9.19 -6.21 -13.16
C ARG A 36 -9.92 -6.78 -14.37
N VAL A 37 -11.24 -6.93 -14.30
CA VAL A 37 -12.06 -7.37 -15.43
C VAL A 37 -11.96 -6.40 -16.61
N GLN A 38 -12.00 -5.08 -16.36
CA GLN A 38 -11.81 -4.06 -17.41
C GLN A 38 -10.44 -4.13 -18.10
N GLU A 39 -9.41 -4.54 -17.36
CA GLU A 39 -8.04 -4.72 -17.87
C GLU A 39 -7.81 -6.15 -18.45
N GLY A 40 -8.89 -6.93 -18.62
CA GLY A 40 -8.84 -8.28 -19.20
C GLY A 40 -8.14 -9.31 -18.31
N ARG A 41 -8.22 -9.14 -16.99
CA ARG A 41 -7.61 -10.04 -15.99
C ARG A 41 -8.67 -10.73 -15.14
N ASP A 42 -8.33 -11.94 -14.66
CA ASP A 42 -9.08 -12.65 -13.62
C ASP A 42 -9.14 -11.80 -12.34
N THR A 43 -10.26 -11.81 -11.62
CA THR A 43 -10.44 -11.06 -10.35
C THR A 43 -9.46 -11.49 -9.27
N ASP A 44 -9.01 -12.75 -9.27
CA ASP A 44 -8.06 -13.30 -8.30
C ASP A 44 -6.62 -13.30 -8.85
N PRO A 45 -5.76 -12.34 -8.44
CA PRO A 45 -4.37 -12.35 -8.85
C PRO A 45 -3.60 -13.50 -8.18
N THR A 46 -2.78 -14.19 -8.96
CA THR A 46 -1.87 -15.24 -8.48
C THR A 46 -0.45 -14.76 -8.19
N ALA A 47 -0.12 -13.52 -8.59
CA ALA A 47 1.18 -12.92 -8.38
C ALA A 47 1.06 -11.54 -7.70
N GLY A 48 1.89 -11.34 -6.68
CA GLY A 48 1.98 -10.09 -5.91
C GLY A 48 3.42 -9.59 -5.81
N ILE A 49 3.56 -8.36 -5.32
CA ILE A 49 4.82 -7.71 -5.01
C ILE A 49 4.70 -7.11 -3.61
N ILE A 50 5.66 -7.40 -2.75
CA ILE A 50 5.75 -6.91 -1.39
C ILE A 50 6.85 -5.86 -1.25
N ASP A 51 6.54 -4.78 -0.55
CA ASP A 51 7.51 -3.77 -0.15
C ASP A 51 7.08 -3.07 1.14
N SER A 52 8.03 -2.39 1.81
CA SER A 52 7.79 -1.62 3.02
C SER A 52 8.22 -0.16 2.90
N GLN A 53 7.38 0.73 3.42
CA GLN A 53 7.65 2.17 3.48
C GLN A 53 7.55 2.67 4.92
N SER A 54 8.62 3.27 5.43
CA SER A 54 8.61 3.96 6.73
C SER A 54 8.18 5.42 6.51
N VAL A 55 7.22 5.89 7.28
CA VAL A 55 6.66 7.24 7.18
C VAL A 55 6.70 7.92 8.53
N LYS A 56 7.09 9.19 8.52
CA LYS A 56 7.25 9.98 9.74
C LYS A 56 5.90 10.25 10.39
N GLY A 57 5.79 9.94 11.68
CA GLY A 57 4.60 10.25 12.49
C GLY A 57 4.50 11.74 12.78
N ALA A 58 3.28 12.26 12.91
CA ALA A 58 3.00 13.56 13.47
C ALA A 58 3.22 13.53 15.00
N ASP A 59 3.30 14.72 15.60
CA ASP A 59 3.35 14.90 17.06
C ASP A 59 2.12 14.35 17.79
N THR A 60 1.00 14.19 17.08
CA THR A 60 -0.24 13.60 17.58
C THR A 60 -0.24 12.07 17.65
N VAL A 61 0.74 11.40 17.05
CA VAL A 61 0.81 9.93 17.02
C VAL A 61 1.45 9.43 18.32
N PRO A 62 0.82 8.49 19.06
CA PRO A 62 1.34 8.01 20.33
C PRO A 62 2.69 7.30 20.20
N ALA A 63 3.60 7.55 21.13
CA ALA A 63 4.87 6.82 21.20
C ALA A 63 4.68 5.30 21.32
N ALA A 64 3.57 4.86 21.93
CA ALA A 64 3.23 3.44 22.09
C ALA A 64 2.92 2.72 20.76
N SER A 65 2.53 3.45 19.70
CA SER A 65 2.28 2.87 18.37
C SER A 65 3.40 3.17 17.37
N CYS A 66 4.30 4.11 17.68
CA CYS A 66 5.43 4.49 16.85
C CYS A 66 6.69 3.66 17.12
N GLY A 67 7.63 3.72 16.19
CA GLY A 67 8.99 3.19 16.36
C GLY A 67 9.99 3.91 15.48
N PHE A 68 11.26 3.73 15.78
CA PHE A 68 12.36 4.35 15.02
C PHE A 68 12.99 3.36 14.04
N ASP A 69 12.93 3.68 12.75
CA ASP A 69 13.66 2.99 11.69
C ASP A 69 15.07 3.58 11.59
N MET A 70 16.07 2.85 12.08
CA MET A 70 17.47 3.28 12.06
C MET A 70 18.02 3.46 10.65
N GLY A 71 17.63 2.58 9.71
CA GLY A 71 18.15 2.60 8.34
C GLY A 71 17.63 3.78 7.53
N LYS A 72 16.37 4.17 7.76
CA LYS A 72 15.73 5.31 7.08
C LYS A 72 15.76 6.60 7.91
N ARG A 73 16.17 6.53 9.18
CA ARG A 73 16.13 7.61 10.18
C ARG A 73 14.73 8.23 10.29
N VAL A 74 13.73 7.37 10.35
CA VAL A 74 12.31 7.75 10.41
C VAL A 74 11.73 7.33 11.75
N ASP A 75 11.15 8.29 12.47
CA ASP A 75 10.33 8.04 13.65
C ASP A 75 8.84 8.06 13.25
N GLY A 76 8.14 6.93 13.42
CA GLY A 76 6.74 6.81 13.02
C GLY A 76 6.30 5.38 12.80
N HIS A 77 5.53 5.15 11.72
CA HIS A 77 5.06 3.84 11.33
C HIS A 77 5.76 3.33 10.07
N LYS A 78 5.84 2.01 9.92
CA LYS A 78 6.21 1.32 8.70
C LYS A 78 4.98 0.61 8.13
N ARG A 79 4.78 0.80 6.83
CA ARG A 79 3.64 0.31 6.06
C ARG A 79 4.15 -0.82 5.17
N PHE A 80 3.65 -2.02 5.36
CA PHE A 80 3.88 -3.13 4.46
C PHE A 80 2.71 -3.21 3.49
N LEU A 81 2.99 -3.35 2.20
CA LEU A 81 1.97 -3.53 1.19
C LEU A 81 2.27 -4.76 0.37
N VAL A 82 1.22 -5.49 0.03
CA VAL A 82 1.21 -6.50 -1.02
C VAL A 82 0.31 -5.98 -2.13
N VAL A 83 0.84 -5.80 -3.32
CA VAL A 83 0.10 -5.34 -4.50
C VAL A 83 0.18 -6.35 -5.63
N GLU A 84 -0.80 -6.40 -6.51
CA GLU A 84 -0.72 -7.22 -7.72
C GLU A 84 -0.02 -6.48 -8.89
N THR A 85 0.05 -7.11 -10.06
CA THR A 85 0.86 -6.66 -11.20
C THR A 85 0.38 -5.37 -11.88
N LEU A 86 -0.89 -4.97 -11.74
CA LEU A 86 -1.42 -3.66 -12.14
C LEU A 86 -1.23 -2.58 -11.05
N GLY A 87 -0.65 -2.95 -9.90
CA GLY A 87 -0.42 -2.06 -8.76
C GLY A 87 -1.63 -1.87 -7.85
N LEU A 88 -2.63 -2.74 -7.93
CA LEU A 88 -3.80 -2.73 -7.05
C LEU A 88 -3.45 -3.42 -5.73
N LEU A 89 -3.93 -2.84 -4.63
CA LEU A 89 -3.62 -3.32 -3.29
C LEU A 89 -4.31 -4.67 -3.02
N LEU A 90 -3.61 -5.59 -2.37
CA LEU A 90 -4.15 -6.88 -1.92
C LEU A 90 -4.21 -6.98 -0.40
N ALA A 91 -3.16 -6.50 0.26
CA ALA A 91 -3.03 -6.43 1.71
C ALA A 91 -2.19 -5.22 2.11
N VAL A 92 -2.49 -4.67 3.28
CA VAL A 92 -1.75 -3.58 3.91
C VAL A 92 -1.65 -3.89 5.40
N LEU A 93 -0.49 -3.61 5.98
CA LEU A 93 -0.24 -3.71 7.41
C LEU A 93 0.54 -2.45 7.85
N VAL A 94 0.10 -1.81 8.92
CA VAL A 94 0.79 -0.67 9.53
C VAL A 94 1.28 -1.05 10.93
N VAL A 95 2.56 -0.85 11.18
CA VAL A 95 3.24 -1.23 12.41
C VAL A 95 4.25 -0.14 12.82
N PRO A 96 4.79 -0.14 14.06
CA PRO A 96 5.90 0.73 14.44
C PRO A 96 7.05 0.68 13.42
N ALA A 97 7.72 1.80 13.13
CA ALA A 97 8.76 1.81 12.10
C ALA A 97 10.02 0.99 12.46
N SER A 98 10.19 0.65 13.74
CA SER A 98 11.23 -0.27 14.23
C SER A 98 10.98 -1.74 13.87
N THR A 99 9.78 -2.10 13.40
CA THR A 99 9.47 -3.50 13.03
C THR A 99 10.37 -3.97 11.88
N HIS A 100 10.98 -5.14 12.06
CA HIS A 100 11.86 -5.75 11.06
C HIS A 100 11.05 -6.22 9.84
N ASP A 101 11.62 -6.07 8.63
CA ASP A 101 10.91 -6.36 7.38
C ASP A 101 10.47 -7.82 7.25
N THR A 102 11.27 -8.76 7.76
CA THR A 102 10.87 -10.17 7.85
C THR A 102 9.64 -10.38 8.73
N ALA A 103 9.53 -9.69 9.87
CA ALA A 103 8.41 -9.88 10.79
C ALA A 103 7.11 -9.27 10.22
N GLY A 104 7.16 -8.00 9.79
CA GLY A 104 6.01 -7.35 9.15
C GLY A 104 5.63 -8.01 7.83
N GLY A 105 6.62 -8.47 7.06
CA GLY A 105 6.41 -9.22 5.84
C GLY A 105 5.67 -10.55 6.05
N ARG A 106 6.01 -11.30 7.10
CA ARG A 106 5.27 -12.52 7.45
C ARG A 106 3.82 -12.21 7.80
N GLN A 107 3.59 -11.20 8.62
CA GLN A 107 2.25 -10.82 9.05
C GLN A 107 1.38 -10.39 7.86
N VAL A 108 1.85 -9.49 7.00
CA VAL A 108 1.03 -9.02 5.86
C VAL A 108 0.74 -10.13 4.84
N LEU A 109 1.65 -11.10 4.68
CA LEU A 109 1.41 -12.28 3.84
C LEU A 109 0.38 -13.23 4.47
N LEU A 110 0.41 -13.37 5.79
CA LEU A 110 -0.59 -14.13 6.54
C LEU A 110 -1.98 -13.47 6.45
N ASP A 111 -2.05 -12.15 6.60
CA ASP A 111 -3.29 -11.38 6.45
C ASP A 111 -3.85 -11.52 5.04
N SER A 112 -2.99 -11.46 4.02
CA SER A 112 -3.38 -11.73 2.63
C SER A 112 -3.93 -13.15 2.46
N TYR A 113 -3.35 -14.15 3.11
CA TYR A 113 -3.82 -15.53 3.03
C TYR A 113 -5.21 -15.70 3.67
N PHE A 114 -5.40 -15.16 4.89
CA PHE A 114 -6.70 -15.23 5.58
C PHE A 114 -7.78 -14.37 4.93
N ALA A 115 -7.41 -13.34 4.17
CA ALA A 115 -8.33 -12.61 3.29
C ALA A 115 -8.74 -13.41 2.04
N GLY A 116 -8.38 -14.69 1.94
CA GLY A 116 -8.75 -15.59 0.84
C GLY A 116 -7.98 -15.36 -0.45
N ARG A 117 -6.87 -14.60 -0.42
CA ARG A 117 -6.11 -14.31 -1.64
C ARG A 117 -5.32 -15.53 -2.09
N ARG A 118 -5.45 -15.88 -3.37
CA ARG A 118 -4.82 -17.08 -3.98
C ARG A 118 -3.44 -16.79 -4.56
N LEU A 119 -2.61 -16.05 -3.81
CA LEU A 119 -1.24 -15.74 -4.24
C LEU A 119 -0.39 -17.02 -4.27
N GLN A 120 0.27 -17.25 -5.40
CA GLN A 120 1.23 -18.34 -5.60
C GLN A 120 2.68 -17.83 -5.62
N LEU A 121 2.87 -16.57 -6.04
CA LEU A 121 4.17 -15.94 -6.15
C LEU A 121 4.12 -14.51 -5.61
N VAL A 122 5.04 -14.16 -4.70
CA VAL A 122 5.27 -12.78 -4.27
C VAL A 122 6.72 -12.38 -4.55
N PHE A 123 6.91 -11.28 -5.27
CA PHE A 123 8.22 -10.66 -5.45
C PHE A 123 8.53 -9.74 -4.29
N GLY A 124 9.70 -9.88 -3.66
CA GLY A 124 10.20 -8.98 -2.64
C GLY A 124 11.63 -8.58 -2.92
N ASP A 125 12.15 -7.59 -2.19
CA ASP A 125 13.57 -7.24 -2.29
C ASP A 125 14.45 -7.97 -1.27
N GLY A 126 15.72 -7.57 -1.19
CA GLY A 126 16.70 -8.19 -0.29
C GLY A 126 16.31 -8.15 1.19
N MET A 127 15.45 -7.22 1.62
CA MET A 127 14.95 -7.15 2.99
C MET A 127 13.96 -8.27 3.32
N PHE A 128 13.33 -8.85 2.29
CA PHE A 128 12.43 -10.00 2.38
C PHE A 128 13.13 -11.33 2.05
N ALA A 129 14.43 -11.41 2.32
CA ALA A 129 15.20 -12.63 2.18
C ALA A 129 15.24 -13.45 3.49
N GLY A 130 15.82 -14.66 3.40
CA GLY A 130 16.04 -15.52 4.55
C GLY A 130 14.77 -16.24 4.99
N THR A 131 14.52 -16.29 6.30
CA THR A 131 13.55 -17.19 6.93
C THR A 131 12.10 -16.94 6.51
N ILE A 132 11.75 -15.79 5.92
CA ILE A 132 10.42 -15.54 5.35
C ILE A 132 10.15 -16.37 4.09
N VAL A 133 11.18 -16.70 3.30
CA VAL A 133 11.03 -17.46 2.05
C VAL A 133 10.54 -18.88 2.37
N ASP A 134 11.24 -19.58 3.26
CA ASP A 134 10.86 -20.93 3.67
C ASP A 134 9.56 -20.91 4.47
N TRP A 135 9.38 -19.90 5.33
CA TRP A 135 8.14 -19.74 6.09
C TRP A 135 6.93 -19.45 5.19
N ALA A 136 7.05 -18.76 4.06
CA ALA A 136 5.89 -18.55 3.19
C ALA A 136 5.52 -19.83 2.42
N ALA A 137 6.52 -20.66 2.06
CA ALA A 137 6.31 -21.86 1.28
C ALA A 137 5.52 -22.95 2.02
N HIS A 138 5.77 -23.14 3.32
CA HIS A 138 5.19 -24.28 4.07
C HIS A 138 3.73 -24.02 4.54
N PRO A 139 3.45 -23.05 5.42
CA PRO A 139 2.10 -22.74 5.88
C PRO A 139 1.20 -22.10 4.83
N LEU A 140 1.74 -21.32 3.89
CA LEU A 140 0.91 -20.57 2.93
C LEU A 140 0.91 -21.16 1.52
N GLY A 141 1.81 -22.10 1.20
CA GLY A 141 2.01 -22.56 -0.17
C GLY A 141 2.50 -21.45 -1.12
N LEU A 142 3.07 -20.37 -0.57
CA LEU A 142 3.41 -19.16 -1.29
C LEU A 142 4.91 -19.09 -1.58
N ARG A 143 5.29 -18.98 -2.86
CA ARG A 143 6.69 -18.74 -3.24
C ARG A 143 7.04 -17.27 -3.08
N VAL A 144 8.04 -16.96 -2.25
CA VAL A 144 8.64 -15.62 -2.20
C VAL A 144 9.90 -15.59 -3.06
N GLN A 145 9.90 -14.76 -4.10
CA GLN A 145 11.05 -14.55 -4.97
C GLN A 145 11.75 -13.24 -4.62
N VAL A 146 12.96 -13.36 -4.08
CA VAL A 146 13.82 -12.22 -3.74
C VAL A 146 14.51 -11.68 -5.00
N VAL A 147 14.19 -10.44 -5.37
CA VAL A 147 14.80 -9.74 -6.49
C VAL A 147 15.99 -8.93 -5.98
N ARG A 148 17.20 -9.44 -6.22
CA ARG A 148 18.46 -8.77 -5.87
C ARG A 148 18.97 -7.91 -7.02
N ARG A 149 19.69 -6.84 -6.67
CA ARG A 149 20.50 -6.09 -7.64
C ARG A 149 21.72 -6.95 -8.06
N PRO A 150 22.03 -7.10 -9.35
CA PRO A 150 23.24 -7.73 -9.84
C PRO A 150 24.46 -6.97 -9.35
N ALA A 151 25.51 -7.71 -9.00
CA ALA A 151 26.78 -7.14 -8.63
C ALA A 151 27.33 -6.27 -9.78
N GLY A 152 27.76 -5.05 -9.47
CA GLY A 152 28.40 -4.13 -10.43
C GLY A 152 27.48 -3.16 -11.17
N GLN A 153 26.17 -3.17 -10.93
CA GLN A 153 25.27 -2.20 -11.56
C GLN A 153 25.44 -0.78 -10.97
N LYS A 154 25.88 0.17 -11.80
CA LYS A 154 25.90 1.62 -11.48
C LYS A 154 24.63 2.29 -12.03
N GLY A 155 23.99 3.14 -11.24
CA GLY A 155 22.80 3.90 -11.64
C GLY A 155 21.44 3.21 -11.42
N PHE A 156 20.36 3.98 -11.57
CA PHE A 156 18.98 3.50 -11.44
C PHE A 156 18.57 2.71 -12.70
N LYS A 157 18.19 1.44 -12.52
CA LYS A 157 17.57 0.62 -13.57
C LYS A 157 16.23 0.14 -13.05
N LEU A 158 15.19 0.32 -13.87
CA LEU A 158 13.85 -0.17 -13.57
C LEU A 158 13.87 -1.70 -13.55
N TRP A 159 13.61 -2.28 -12.38
CA TRP A 159 13.49 -3.73 -12.22
C TRP A 159 12.11 -4.17 -12.67
N PRO A 160 11.97 -5.09 -13.64
CA PRO A 160 10.67 -5.59 -14.05
C PRO A 160 9.90 -6.07 -12.81
N ARG A 161 8.71 -5.50 -12.59
CA ARG A 161 7.75 -5.79 -11.50
C ARG A 161 7.97 -5.09 -10.15
N ARG A 162 9.20 -4.80 -9.68
CA ARG A 162 9.40 -4.05 -8.42
C ARG A 162 8.85 -2.63 -8.45
N TRP A 163 9.02 -1.94 -9.58
CA TRP A 163 8.56 -0.56 -9.73
C TRP A 163 7.04 -0.39 -9.55
N VAL A 164 6.27 -1.48 -9.65
CA VAL A 164 4.81 -1.44 -9.53
C VAL A 164 4.40 -1.09 -8.10
N VAL A 165 4.98 -1.74 -7.07
CA VAL A 165 4.67 -1.41 -5.67
C VAL A 165 5.22 -0.05 -5.27
N GLU A 166 6.42 0.31 -5.76
CA GLU A 166 6.99 1.64 -5.54
C GLU A 166 6.11 2.74 -6.14
N ARG A 167 5.54 2.50 -7.34
CA ARG A 167 4.55 3.40 -7.95
C ARG A 167 3.26 3.47 -7.14
N THR A 168 2.77 2.33 -6.63
CA THR A 168 1.57 2.31 -5.77
C THR A 168 1.79 3.10 -4.49
N LEU A 169 2.96 2.95 -3.85
CA LEU A 169 3.39 3.79 -2.73
C LEU A 169 3.41 5.28 -3.08
N ALA A 170 3.87 5.64 -4.28
CA ALA A 170 3.82 7.01 -4.78
C ALA A 170 2.38 7.52 -4.94
N TRP A 171 1.45 6.71 -5.47
CA TRP A 171 0.03 7.06 -5.58
C TRP A 171 -0.63 7.25 -4.20
N ILE A 172 -0.29 6.41 -3.23
CA ILE A 172 -0.78 6.53 -1.86
C ILE A 172 -0.25 7.85 -1.26
N THR A 173 1.05 8.09 -1.36
CA THR A 173 1.71 9.31 -0.84
C THR A 173 1.17 10.60 -1.49
N ALA A 174 0.74 10.53 -2.76
CA ALA A 174 0.13 11.66 -3.46
C ALA A 174 -1.21 12.12 -2.84
N HIS A 175 -1.89 11.25 -2.09
CA HIS A 175 -2.98 11.69 -1.22
C HIS A 175 -2.36 12.34 0.02
N ARG A 176 -2.46 13.67 0.13
CA ARG A 176 -1.70 14.51 1.07
C ARG A 176 -1.65 14.00 2.52
N ARG A 177 -2.72 13.34 2.98
CA ARG A 177 -2.81 12.72 4.32
C ARG A 177 -1.75 11.63 4.56
N HIS A 178 -1.23 10.99 3.52
CA HIS A 178 -0.29 9.87 3.63
C HIS A 178 1.18 10.26 3.56
N ALA A 179 1.50 11.53 3.25
CA ALA A 179 2.87 12.04 3.19
C ALA A 179 3.54 12.13 4.57
N ARG A 180 2.74 12.26 5.63
CA ARG A 180 3.08 12.17 7.04
C ARG A 180 2.01 11.29 7.68
N ASP A 181 2.34 10.47 8.66
CA ASP A 181 1.30 9.71 9.35
C ASP A 181 0.70 10.55 10.47
N TYR A 182 -0.62 10.74 10.44
CA TYR A 182 -1.37 11.49 11.45
C TYR A 182 -2.23 10.58 12.33
N GLU A 183 -2.27 9.28 12.02
CA GLU A 183 -3.25 8.38 12.58
C GLU A 183 -2.75 7.79 13.89
N ARG A 184 -3.55 7.94 14.95
CA ARG A 184 -3.22 7.45 16.29
C ARG A 184 -3.31 5.95 16.44
N ARG A 185 -4.05 5.30 15.54
CA ARG A 185 -4.24 3.84 15.52
C ARG A 185 -3.75 3.30 14.17
N PRO A 186 -2.91 2.24 14.15
CA PRO A 186 -2.42 1.67 12.90
C PRO A 186 -3.54 1.15 11.98
N ASP A 187 -4.61 0.58 12.54
CA ASP A 187 -5.77 0.07 11.79
C ASP A 187 -6.51 1.19 11.03
N HIS A 188 -6.63 2.37 11.62
CA HIS A 188 -7.15 3.56 10.94
C HIS A 188 -6.24 3.99 9.77
N ALA A 189 -4.92 3.92 9.94
CA ALA A 189 -3.97 4.22 8.87
C ALA A 189 -4.13 3.24 7.70
N GLU A 190 -4.30 1.95 7.98
CA GLU A 190 -4.61 0.93 6.97
C GLU A 190 -5.89 1.23 6.21
N ALA A 191 -6.98 1.55 6.92
CA ALA A 191 -8.25 1.90 6.32
C ALA A 191 -8.13 3.13 5.40
N LEU A 192 -7.37 4.15 5.80
CA LEU A 192 -7.13 5.33 4.97
C LEU A 192 -6.25 5.04 3.75
N ILE A 193 -5.34 4.07 3.83
CA ILE A 193 -4.60 3.57 2.67
C ILE A 193 -5.57 2.88 1.70
N ARG A 194 -6.51 2.07 2.20
CA ARG A 194 -7.57 1.46 1.38
C ARG A 194 -8.44 2.53 0.70
N TRP A 195 -8.82 3.60 1.41
CA TRP A 195 -9.53 4.75 0.83
C TRP A 195 -8.74 5.47 -0.26
N ALA A 196 -7.44 5.65 -0.09
CA ALA A 196 -6.58 6.20 -1.14
C ALA A 196 -6.60 5.32 -2.41
N MET A 197 -6.54 3.99 -2.23
CA MET A 197 -6.59 3.04 -3.34
C MET A 197 -7.98 2.96 -4.00
N ILE A 198 -9.06 3.06 -3.23
CA ILE A 198 -10.42 3.25 -3.75
C ILE A 198 -10.48 4.45 -4.68
N GLY A 199 -9.93 5.60 -4.26
CA GLY A 199 -9.87 6.80 -5.09
C GLY A 199 -9.06 6.62 -6.38
N VAL A 200 -7.94 5.89 -6.33
CA VAL A 200 -7.16 5.53 -7.53
C VAL A 200 -7.97 4.65 -8.48
N MET A 201 -8.61 3.61 -7.97
CA MET A 201 -9.37 2.65 -8.77
C MET A 201 -10.61 3.28 -9.39
N ALA A 202 -11.39 4.05 -8.62
CA ALA A 202 -12.56 4.77 -9.12
C ALA A 202 -12.20 5.70 -10.29
N ARG A 203 -11.11 6.46 -10.16
CA ARG A 203 -10.62 7.31 -11.26
C ARG A 203 -10.15 6.53 -12.48
N ARG A 204 -9.61 5.32 -12.30
CA ARG A 204 -9.18 4.46 -13.43
C ARG A 204 -10.37 3.84 -14.15
N ILE A 205 -11.37 3.39 -13.40
CA ILE A 205 -12.63 2.82 -13.93
C ILE A 205 -13.39 3.87 -14.76
N ASP A 206 -13.47 5.10 -14.27
CA ASP A 206 -14.17 6.19 -14.96
C ASP A 206 -13.42 6.68 -16.20
N ARG A 207 -12.08 6.70 -16.15
CA ARG A 207 -11.24 7.09 -17.29
C ARG A 207 -11.21 5.98 -18.33
N ARG A 208 -12.14 6.05 -19.29
CA ARG A 208 -12.17 5.23 -20.52
C ARG A 208 -10.90 5.30 -21.40
N ALA A 209 -9.92 6.14 -21.04
CA ALA A 209 -8.61 6.23 -21.69
C ALA A 209 -7.51 6.64 -20.69
N PRO A 210 -6.25 6.19 -20.87
CA PRO A 210 -5.15 6.51 -19.98
C PRO A 210 -4.87 8.02 -19.94
N ALA A 211 -4.40 8.50 -18.77
CA ALA A 211 -4.00 9.89 -18.59
C ALA A 211 -2.90 10.24 -19.60
N ARG A 212 -3.20 11.18 -20.51
CA ARG A 212 -2.21 11.71 -21.45
C ARG A 212 -1.41 12.81 -20.74
N TRP A 213 -0.09 12.69 -20.74
CA TRP A 213 0.76 13.81 -20.35
C TRP A 213 0.55 14.93 -21.36
N SER A 214 0.07 16.09 -20.89
CA SER A 214 -0.34 17.21 -21.74
C SER A 214 0.85 18.06 -22.24
N GLY A 215 2.04 17.48 -22.36
CA GLY A 215 3.24 18.24 -22.69
C GLY A 215 3.70 19.19 -21.57
N PRO A 216 4.86 19.84 -21.72
CA PRO A 216 5.24 20.97 -20.89
C PRO A 216 4.24 22.10 -21.14
N ARG A 217 3.60 22.63 -20.09
CA ARG A 217 2.83 23.86 -20.23
C ARG A 217 3.82 25.01 -20.43
N PRO A 218 3.69 25.84 -21.49
CA PRO A 218 4.56 26.98 -21.67
C PRO A 218 4.43 27.90 -20.46
N LEU A 219 5.58 28.24 -19.86
CA LEU A 219 5.64 29.22 -18.77
C LEU A 219 5.32 30.59 -19.37
N GLN A 220 4.10 31.07 -19.18
CA GLN A 220 3.78 32.46 -19.46
C GLN A 220 4.49 33.33 -18.42
N ARG A 221 5.50 34.09 -18.86
CA ARG A 221 6.07 35.16 -18.06
C ARG A 221 4.98 36.21 -17.86
N ILE A 222 4.57 36.41 -16.61
CA ILE A 222 3.79 37.57 -16.22
C ILE A 222 4.77 38.75 -16.32
N ILE A 223 4.53 39.66 -17.26
CA ILE A 223 5.19 40.96 -17.38
C ILE A 223 4.41 41.95 -16.53
#